data_AF-A0A727TI23-F1
#
_entry.id   AF-A0A727TI23-F1
#
_cell.length_a   1.000
_cell.length_b   1.000
_cell.length_c   1.000
_cell.angle_alpha   90.00
_cell.angle_beta   90.00
_cell.angle_gamma   90.00
#
_symmetry.space_group_name_H-M   'P 1'
#
loop_
_entity.id
_entity.type
_entity.pdbx_description
1 polymer ?
#
loop_
_entity_poly.entity_id
_entity_poly.type
_entity_poly.pdbx_seq_one_letter_code
_entity_poly.pdbx_strand_id
1 'polypeptide(L)'
;SQAEVAAKLFMSVSSLKRKLAAEEVSFSKIYLDARMNQAIKLLRMGAGNISQVATMCGYDTPSYFIAIFKRHFKITPLSFMRTMNH
;
A
#
# COMPACT_ATOMS: atom_id res chain seq x y z
N SER A 1 10.04 -6.75 29.52
CA SER A 1 10.64 -5.46 29.10
C SER A 1 11.26 -5.58 27.70
N GLN A 2 11.55 -4.47 27.00
CA GLN A 2 12.21 -4.53 25.68
C GLN A 2 13.57 -5.26 25.73
N ALA A 3 14.26 -5.23 26.88
CA ALA A 3 15.51 -5.97 27.11
C ALA A 3 15.30 -7.50 27.15
N GLU A 4 14.22 -7.99 27.78
CA GLU A 4 13.91 -9.42 27.81
C GLU A 4 13.55 -9.98 26.43
N VAL A 5 12.78 -9.23 25.64
CA VAL A 5 12.41 -9.63 24.27
C VAL A 5 13.64 -9.64 23.36
N ALA A 6 14.51 -8.65 23.47
CA ALA A 6 15.75 -8.59 22.71
C ALA A 6 16.69 -9.76 23.06
N ALA A 7 16.82 -10.10 24.36
CA ALA A 7 17.62 -11.22 24.82
C ALA A 7 17.09 -12.58 24.32
N LYS A 8 15.78 -12.81 24.35
CA LYS A 8 15.14 -14.03 23.79
C LYS A 8 15.34 -14.18 22.28
N LEU A 9 15.54 -13.06 21.59
CA LEU A 9 15.80 -13.01 20.15
C LEU A 9 17.31 -12.91 19.82
N PHE A 10 18.19 -13.13 20.80
CA PHE A 10 19.65 -13.04 20.67
C PHE A 10 20.12 -11.73 20.02
N MET A 11 19.50 -10.61 20.39
CA MET A 11 19.82 -9.28 19.85
C MET A 11 19.89 -8.21 20.93
N SER A 12 20.58 -7.10 20.62
CA SER A 12 20.54 -5.90 21.45
C SER A 12 19.20 -5.17 21.30
N VAL A 13 18.79 -4.42 22.33
CA VAL A 13 17.56 -3.59 22.29
C VAL A 13 17.60 -2.61 21.10
N SER A 14 18.77 -2.05 20.80
CA SER A 14 18.97 -1.15 19.65
C SER A 14 18.74 -1.86 18.32
N SER A 15 19.17 -3.13 18.19
CA SER A 15 18.93 -3.93 16.98
C SER A 15 17.46 -4.32 16.85
N LEU A 16 16.79 -4.64 17.96
CA LEU A 16 15.34 -4.91 17.98
C LEU A 16 14.55 -3.68 17.52
N LYS A 17 14.83 -2.50 18.07
CA LYS A 17 14.17 -1.24 17.68
C LYS A 17 14.37 -0.92 16.20
N ARG A 18 15.60 -1.09 15.69
CA ARG A 18 15.90 -0.88 14.26
C ARG A 18 15.16 -1.88 13.38
N LYS A 19 15.08 -3.15 13.77
CA LYS A 19 14.28 -4.16 13.04
C LYS A 19 12.80 -3.83 13.08
N LEU A 20 12.22 -3.50 14.22
CA LEU A 20 10.80 -3.13 14.33
C LEU A 20 10.47 -1.92 13.45
N ALA A 21 11.29 -0.87 13.47
CA ALA A 21 11.10 0.30 12.60
C ALA A 21 11.26 -0.04 11.11
N ALA A 22 12.20 -0.93 10.76
CA ALA A 22 12.36 -1.42 9.40
C ALA A 22 11.16 -2.29 8.95
N GLU A 23 10.63 -3.12 9.86
CA GLU A 23 9.43 -3.92 9.64
C GLU A 23 8.19 -3.03 9.49
N GLU A 24 8.04 -1.92 10.23
CA GLU A 24 6.95 -0.96 9.99
C GLU A 24 7.00 -0.37 8.57
N VAL A 25 8.20 0.00 8.08
CA VAL A 25 8.39 0.48 6.70
C VAL A 25 8.11 -0.65 5.70
N SER A 26 8.58 -1.87 5.98
CA SER A 26 8.37 -3.06 5.13
C SER A 26 6.90 -3.44 5.05
N PHE A 27 6.21 -3.50 6.19
CA PHE A 27 4.78 -3.78 6.30
C PHE A 27 3.96 -2.69 5.62
N SER A 28 4.31 -1.42 5.80
CA SER A 28 3.65 -0.30 5.09
C SER A 28 3.78 -0.45 3.58
N LYS A 29 4.92 -0.93 3.08
CA LYS A 29 5.11 -1.23 1.66
C LYS A 29 4.25 -2.41 1.21
N ILE A 30 4.26 -3.53 1.93
CA ILE A 30 3.43 -4.70 1.61
C ILE A 30 1.94 -4.33 1.61
N TYR A 31 1.51 -3.54 2.59
CA TYR A 31 0.14 -3.07 2.71
C TYR A 31 -0.23 -2.12 1.56
N LEU A 32 0.67 -1.21 1.19
CA LEU A 32 0.50 -0.36 0.01
C LEU A 32 0.35 -1.21 -1.26
N ASP A 33 1.23 -2.18 -1.47
CA ASP A 33 1.23 -3.06 -2.63
C ASP A 33 -0.10 -3.85 -2.70
N ALA A 34 -0.59 -4.36 -1.56
CA ALA A 34 -1.88 -5.05 -1.48
C ALA A 34 -3.05 -4.13 -1.88
N ARG A 35 -3.09 -2.89 -1.38
CA ARG A 35 -4.12 -1.90 -1.73
C ARG A 35 -4.08 -1.54 -3.22
N MET A 36 -2.89 -1.36 -3.78
CA MET A 36 -2.69 -1.03 -5.19
C MET A 36 -3.06 -2.19 -6.11
N ASN A 37 -2.74 -3.42 -5.73
CA ASN A 37 -3.17 -4.62 -6.45
C ASN A 37 -4.69 -4.77 -6.43
N GLN A 38 -5.35 -4.49 -5.30
CA GLN A 38 -6.80 -4.47 -5.22
C GLN A 38 -7.42 -3.39 -6.12
N ALA A 39 -6.81 -2.20 -6.18
CA ALA A 39 -7.27 -1.13 -7.06
C ALA A 39 -7.27 -1.56 -8.53
N ILE A 40 -6.19 -2.20 -9.01
CA ILE A 40 -6.15 -2.74 -10.38
C ILE A 40 -7.25 -3.77 -10.63
N LYS A 41 -7.50 -4.68 -9.68
CA LYS A 41 -8.56 -5.69 -9.81
C LYS A 41 -9.94 -5.04 -9.96
N LEU A 42 -10.27 -4.08 -9.08
CA LEU A 42 -11.55 -3.37 -9.11
C LEU A 42 -11.74 -2.56 -10.40
N LEU A 43 -10.68 -1.88 -10.86
CA LEU A 43 -10.68 -1.14 -12.13
C LEU A 43 -10.93 -2.09 -13.32
N ARG A 44 -10.24 -3.23 -13.38
CA ARG A 44 -10.43 -4.27 -14.42
C ARG A 44 -11.84 -4.83 -14.45
N MET A 45 -12.45 -5.02 -13.29
CA MET A 45 -13.79 -5.56 -13.16
C MET A 45 -14.88 -4.52 -13.47
N GLY A 46 -14.53 -3.24 -13.68
CA GLY A 46 -15.52 -2.17 -13.80
C GLY A 46 -16.36 -2.00 -12.53
N ALA A 47 -15.80 -2.29 -11.35
CA ALA A 47 -16.53 -2.33 -10.08
C ALA A 47 -17.05 -0.95 -9.60
N GLY A 48 -16.77 0.12 -10.33
CA GLY A 48 -17.23 1.48 -10.06
C GLY A 48 -16.38 2.54 -10.76
N ASN A 49 -16.71 3.80 -10.53
CA ASN A 49 -15.87 4.92 -10.94
C ASN A 49 -14.62 5.05 -10.05
N ILE A 50 -13.65 5.88 -10.46
CA ILE A 50 -12.36 6.04 -9.76
C ILE A 50 -12.53 6.43 -8.28
N SER A 51 -13.55 7.23 -7.95
CA SER A 51 -13.83 7.65 -6.57
C SER A 51 -14.29 6.47 -5.71
N GLN A 52 -15.21 5.66 -6.24
CA GLN A 52 -15.70 4.45 -5.56
C GLN A 52 -14.57 3.43 -5.34
N VAL A 53 -13.71 3.24 -6.34
CA VAL A 53 -12.53 2.37 -6.21
C VAL A 53 -11.57 2.89 -5.13
N ALA A 54 -11.36 4.20 -5.04
CA ALA A 54 -10.53 4.79 -3.99
C ALA A 54 -11.06 4.43 -2.59
N THR A 55 -12.37 4.59 -2.37
CA THR A 55 -13.03 4.23 -1.11
C THR A 55 -12.92 2.73 -0.82
N MET A 56 -13.15 1.86 -1.80
CA MET A 56 -12.99 0.40 -1.64
C MET A 56 -11.55 -0.02 -1.31
N CYS A 57 -10.57 0.75 -1.75
CA CYS A 57 -9.16 0.58 -1.41
C CYS A 57 -8.75 1.32 -0.12
N GLY A 58 -9.70 1.83 0.67
CA GLY A 58 -9.48 2.48 1.97
C GLY A 58 -8.90 3.88 1.91
N TYR A 59 -9.13 4.63 0.83
CA TYR A 59 -8.68 6.02 0.70
C TYR A 59 -9.86 6.98 0.89
N ASP A 60 -9.70 7.93 1.81
CA ASP A 60 -10.73 8.95 2.10
C ASP A 60 -10.84 10.00 0.99
N THR A 61 -9.72 10.29 0.32
CA THR A 61 -9.67 11.30 -0.73
C THR A 61 -9.28 10.67 -2.08
N PRO A 62 -10.11 10.82 -3.13
CA PRO A 62 -9.79 10.32 -4.46
C PRO A 62 -8.49 10.90 -5.02
N SER A 63 -8.20 12.18 -4.74
CA SER A 63 -6.97 12.84 -5.19
C SER A 63 -5.71 12.20 -4.62
N TYR A 64 -5.72 11.82 -3.33
CA TYR A 64 -4.59 11.12 -2.72
C TYR A 64 -4.42 9.72 -3.29
N PHE A 65 -5.52 8.97 -3.45
CA PHE A 65 -5.50 7.68 -4.15
C PHE A 65 -4.86 7.79 -5.54
N ILE A 66 -5.28 8.77 -6.36
CA ILE A 66 -4.75 8.98 -7.72
C ILE A 66 -3.24 9.27 -7.66
N ALA A 67 -2.78 10.11 -6.74
CA ALA A 67 -1.36 10.43 -6.58
C ALA A 67 -0.54 9.18 -6.20
N ILE A 68 -1.04 8.37 -5.25
CA ILE A 68 -0.39 7.14 -4.81
C ILE A 68 -0.38 6.09 -5.93
N PHE A 69 -1.50 5.89 -6.62
CA PHE A 69 -1.62 4.99 -7.75
C PHE A 69 -0.65 5.39 -8.88
N LYS A 70 -0.60 6.68 -9.24
CA LYS A 70 0.36 7.20 -10.23
C LYS A 70 1.80 7.00 -9.79
N ARG A 71 2.12 7.20 -8.50
CA ARG A 71 3.48 6.96 -8.00
C ARG A 71 3.86 5.49 -8.10
N HIS A 72 2.92 4.60 -7.79
CA HIS A 72 3.12 3.16 -7.74
C HIS A 72 3.19 2.53 -9.15
N PHE A 73 2.24 2.84 -10.04
CA PHE A 73 2.13 2.25 -11.38
C PHE A 73 2.62 3.15 -12.53
N LYS A 74 3.08 4.37 -12.22
CA LYS A 74 3.57 5.38 -13.18
C LYS A 74 2.52 5.95 -14.14
N ILE A 75 1.26 5.58 -13.99
CA ILE A 75 0.12 6.09 -14.79
C ILE A 75 -1.08 6.39 -13.90
N THR A 76 -1.98 7.26 -14.34
CA THR A 76 -3.21 7.56 -13.58
C THR A 76 -4.22 6.40 -13.70
N PRO A 77 -5.12 6.21 -12.71
CA PRO A 77 -6.21 5.23 -12.83
C PRO A 77 -7.05 5.42 -14.11
N LEU A 78 -7.32 6.67 -14.49
CA LEU A 78 -8.07 6.98 -15.71
C LEU A 78 -7.32 6.56 -16.98
N SER A 79 -6.01 6.86 -17.05
CA SER A 79 -5.16 6.41 -18.16
C SER A 79 -5.10 4.89 -18.24
N PHE A 80 -4.95 4.20 -17.10
CA PHE A 80 -4.98 2.74 -17.03
C PHE A 80 -6.27 2.17 -17.61
N MET A 81 -7.44 2.71 -17.22
CA MET A 81 -8.73 2.28 -17.77
C MET A 81 -8.84 2.49 -19.28
N ARG A 82 -8.32 3.62 -19.79
CA ARG A 82 -8.30 3.88 -21.24
C ARG A 82 -7.45 2.88 -22.00
N THR A 83 -6.31 2.45 -21.46
CA THR A 83 -5.45 1.44 -22.08
C THR A 83 -6.10 0.05 -22.13
N MET A 84 -7.10 -0.25 -21.27
CA MET A 84 -7.79 -1.55 -21.27
C MET A 84 -9.00 -1.63 -22.20
N ASN A 85 -9.54 -0.50 -22.65
CA ASN A 85 -10.72 -0.45 -23.52
C ASN A 85 -10.37 -0.47 -25.03
N HIS A 86 -9.15 -0.88 -25.37
CA HIS A 86 -8.63 -1.09 -26.72
C HIS A 86 -8.04 -2.50 -26.81
#